data_AF-A0A7W8NQ52-F1
#
_entry.id   AF-A0A7W8NQ52-F1
#
_cell.length_a   1.000
_cell.length_b   1.000
_cell.length_c   1.000
_cell.angle_alpha   90.00
_cell.angle_beta   90.00
_cell.angle_gamma   90.00
#
_symmetry.space_group_name_H-M   'P 1'
#
loop_
_entity.id
_entity.type
_entity.pdbx_description
1 polymer ?
#
loop_
_entity_poly.entity_id
_entity_poly.type
_entity_poly.pdbx_seq_one_letter_code
_entity_poly.pdbx_strand_id
1 'polypeptide(L)'
;MSDRSPISVLRTLLALGAVTAPALAHPAGHSMPMPAPAAKAATPLPLTVTQARVVAVPPGISDTSVFLTLNNPGAQPVVLTAARSGVAAHAMLMQTVKDARGLTGMKAAPSLTVPARGSLVLDDLGPHVMLMGLTRPLKPGEVVTVILSDRAGRTLTVRATVRKP
;
A
#
# COMPACT_ATOMS: atom_id res chain seq x y z
N MET A 1 -23.81 35.89 31.50
CA MET A 1 -23.28 37.23 31.82
C MET A 1 -21.80 37.21 31.47
N SER A 2 -21.22 38.01 30.58
CA SER A 2 -21.59 39.31 29.98
C SER A 2 -20.82 39.44 28.65
N ASP A 3 -21.51 39.59 27.52
CA ASP A 3 -21.60 40.82 26.70
C ASP A 3 -20.62 41.97 27.01
N ARG A 4 -19.83 42.37 25.99
CA ARG A 4 -19.59 43.77 25.56
C ARG A 4 -18.75 43.84 24.27
N SER A 5 -19.37 44.31 23.18
CA SER A 5 -18.74 44.83 21.94
C SER A 5 -18.16 46.25 22.16
N PRO A 6 -17.42 46.90 21.21
CA PRO A 6 -17.97 47.54 19.98
C PRO A 6 -17.05 47.49 18.72
N ILE A 7 -17.55 47.28 17.49
CA ILE A 7 -17.99 48.26 16.46
C ILE A 7 -16.97 49.36 16.08
N SER A 8 -16.44 49.31 14.85
CA SER A 8 -16.22 50.43 13.88
C SER A 8 -15.12 50.09 12.86
N VAL A 9 -15.11 50.48 11.57
CA VAL A 9 -16.01 51.21 10.66
C VAL A 9 -15.54 50.88 9.23
N LEU A 10 -16.52 50.73 8.33
CA LEU A 10 -16.45 50.60 6.89
C LEU A 10 -15.82 51.84 6.21
N ARG A 11 -14.90 51.64 5.26
CA ARG A 11 -14.46 52.68 4.30
C ARG A 11 -14.53 52.15 2.87
N THR A 12 -15.65 52.44 2.22
CA THR A 12 -15.81 52.42 0.77
C THR A 12 -15.38 53.78 0.22
N LEU A 13 -14.56 53.82 -0.83
CA LEU A 13 -14.56 54.95 -1.77
C LEU A 13 -14.11 54.48 -3.16
N LEU A 14 -14.97 54.84 -4.11
CA LEU A 14 -15.01 54.58 -5.54
C LEU A 14 -14.32 55.75 -6.28
N ALA A 15 -13.54 55.50 -7.34
CA ALA A 15 -13.31 56.49 -8.40
C ALA A 15 -12.75 55.88 -9.71
N LEU A 16 -13.22 56.43 -10.83
CA LEU A 16 -13.19 55.96 -12.22
C LEU A 16 -12.19 56.77 -13.10
N GLY A 17 -11.66 56.14 -14.16
CA GLY A 17 -11.24 56.76 -15.44
C GLY A 17 -9.72 56.92 -15.66
N ALA A 18 -9.12 56.90 -16.87
CA ALA A 18 -9.45 56.42 -18.21
C ALA A 18 -8.14 56.47 -19.08
N VAL A 19 -7.87 55.39 -19.84
CA VAL A 19 -7.13 55.21 -21.13
C VAL A 19 -5.92 56.09 -21.54
N THR A 20 -4.76 55.45 -21.81
CA THR A 20 -3.98 55.49 -23.09
C THR A 20 -2.80 54.47 -23.08
N ALA A 21 -2.64 53.69 -24.16
CA ALA A 21 -1.69 52.57 -24.34
C ALA A 21 -0.37 53.00 -25.05
N PRO A 22 0.55 52.13 -25.54
CA PRO A 22 1.08 50.80 -25.13
C PRO A 22 2.65 50.76 -25.09
N ALA A 23 3.31 49.73 -24.51
CA ALA A 23 4.58 49.15 -25.01
C ALA A 23 5.25 48.12 -24.06
N LEU A 24 5.49 46.92 -24.62
CA LEU A 24 6.64 46.00 -24.45
C LEU A 24 6.81 45.15 -23.16
N ALA A 25 6.69 43.81 -23.35
CA ALA A 25 7.33 42.69 -22.65
C ALA A 25 6.84 42.37 -21.21
N HIS A 26 6.23 41.21 -20.88
CA HIS A 26 6.66 39.81 -21.08
C HIS A 26 5.48 38.83 -20.88
N PRO A 27 5.35 37.69 -21.59
CA PRO A 27 4.45 36.63 -21.16
C PRO A 27 5.11 35.84 -20.01
N ALA A 28 4.83 36.23 -18.77
CA ALA A 28 5.01 35.31 -17.65
C ALA A 28 3.93 34.23 -17.77
N GLY A 29 4.29 33.11 -18.39
CA GLY A 29 3.46 31.92 -18.44
C GLY A 29 3.12 31.49 -17.02
N HIS A 30 1.87 31.73 -16.62
CA HIS A 30 1.31 31.17 -15.40
C HIS A 30 1.00 29.71 -15.70
N SER A 31 2.01 28.85 -15.53
CA SER A 31 1.83 27.40 -15.53
C SER A 31 0.87 27.05 -14.39
N MET A 32 -0.38 26.76 -14.73
CA MET A 32 -1.33 26.17 -13.80
C MET A 32 -0.73 24.87 -13.24
N PRO A 33 -0.70 24.66 -11.92
CA PRO A 33 -0.39 23.35 -11.38
C PRO A 33 -1.48 22.39 -11.88
N MET A 34 -1.10 21.43 -12.73
CA MET A 34 -1.99 20.34 -13.10
C MET A 34 -2.47 19.65 -11.80
N PRO A 35 -3.77 19.40 -11.63
CA PRO A 35 -4.21 18.49 -10.59
C PRO A 35 -3.60 17.12 -10.89
N ALA A 36 -2.68 16.68 -10.02
CA ALA A 36 -2.16 15.32 -10.06
C ALA A 36 -3.36 14.36 -10.08
N PRO A 37 -3.35 13.30 -10.92
CA PRO A 37 -4.45 12.37 -10.96
C PRO A 37 -4.67 11.82 -9.55
N ALA A 38 -5.86 12.08 -9.00
CA ALA A 38 -6.29 11.51 -7.74
C ALA A 38 -6.09 9.99 -7.85
N ALA A 39 -5.14 9.45 -7.10
CA ALA A 39 -4.96 8.02 -6.99
C ALA A 39 -6.33 7.45 -6.61
N LYS A 40 -6.94 6.65 -7.50
CA LYS A 40 -8.20 5.95 -7.24
C LYS A 40 -8.09 5.38 -5.82
N ALA A 41 -8.95 5.84 -4.92
CA ALA A 41 -9.04 5.31 -3.58
C ALA A 41 -9.34 3.82 -3.72
N ALA A 42 -8.30 2.99 -3.62
CA ALA A 42 -8.44 1.56 -3.67
C ALA A 42 -9.30 1.19 -2.46
N THR A 43 -10.49 0.65 -2.71
CA THR A 43 -11.37 0.18 -1.63
C THR A 43 -10.54 -0.74 -0.75
N PRO A 44 -10.37 -0.41 0.55
CA PRO A 44 -9.51 -1.19 1.42
C PRO A 44 -10.08 -2.60 1.54
N LEU A 45 -9.21 -3.61 1.46
CA LEU A 45 -9.61 -4.97 1.78
C LEU A 45 -10.09 -5.00 3.25
N PRO A 46 -11.27 -5.57 3.54
CA PRO A 46 -11.76 -5.74 4.90
C PRO A 46 -11.07 -6.92 5.59
N LEU A 47 -9.74 -6.97 5.52
CA LEU A 47 -8.91 -7.98 6.17
C LEU A 47 -8.06 -7.30 7.24
N THR A 48 -7.95 -7.96 8.39
CA THR A 48 -7.02 -7.57 9.45
C THR A 48 -5.75 -8.38 9.30
N VAL A 49 -4.60 -7.74 9.42
CA VAL A 49 -3.29 -8.43 9.38
C VAL A 49 -2.64 -8.41 10.74
N THR A 50 -2.14 -9.57 11.15
CA THR A 50 -1.42 -9.75 12.42
C THR A 50 -0.10 -10.46 12.15
N GLN A 51 0.88 -10.28 13.03
CA GLN A 51 2.17 -11.00 12.99
C GLN A 51 2.95 -10.84 11.67
N ALA A 52 2.79 -9.71 10.97
CA ALA A 52 3.48 -9.45 9.70
C ALA A 52 4.99 -9.28 9.91
N ARG A 53 5.77 -10.20 9.34
CA ARG A 53 7.23 -10.21 9.38
C ARG A 53 7.84 -10.57 8.03
N VAL A 54 8.98 -9.98 7.72
CA VAL A 54 9.82 -10.37 6.58
C VAL A 54 11.02 -11.13 7.11
N VAL A 55 11.44 -12.20 6.44
CA VAL A 55 12.63 -12.96 6.85
C VAL A 55 13.88 -12.20 6.42
N ALA A 56 14.75 -11.86 7.37
CA ALA A 56 16.03 -11.26 7.06
C ALA A 56 16.91 -12.28 6.33
N VAL A 57 17.50 -11.89 5.21
CA VAL A 57 18.40 -12.73 4.43
C VAL A 57 19.83 -12.20 4.45
N PRO A 58 20.85 -13.07 4.40
CA PRO A 58 22.24 -12.65 4.32
C PRO A 58 22.53 -11.79 3.08
N PRO A 59 23.59 -10.94 3.13
CA PRO A 59 24.02 -10.20 1.95
C PRO A 59 24.38 -11.18 0.81
N GLY A 60 23.88 -10.90 -0.39
CA GLY A 60 24.06 -11.75 -1.57
C GLY A 60 22.83 -12.62 -1.91
N ILE A 61 21.85 -12.72 -1.00
CA ILE A 61 20.55 -13.34 -1.28
C ILE A 61 19.53 -12.25 -1.57
N SER A 62 18.90 -12.33 -2.73
CA SER A 62 17.93 -11.34 -3.20
C SER A 62 16.48 -11.82 -3.09
N ASP A 63 16.25 -12.99 -2.51
CA ASP A 63 14.94 -13.59 -2.34
C ASP A 63 14.63 -13.73 -0.85
N THR A 64 13.44 -13.31 -0.43
CA THR A 64 13.00 -13.39 0.97
C THR A 64 11.54 -13.82 1.05
N SER A 65 11.13 -14.35 2.20
CA SER A 65 9.74 -14.71 2.48
C SER A 65 9.10 -13.71 3.44
N VAL A 66 7.82 -13.45 3.23
CA VAL A 66 6.97 -12.66 4.11
C VAL A 66 5.94 -13.59 4.74
N PHE A 67 5.90 -13.56 6.06
CA PHE A 67 4.97 -14.30 6.89
C PHE A 67 4.01 -13.32 7.57
N LEU A 68 2.74 -13.65 7.60
CA LEU A 68 1.69 -12.81 8.16
C LEU A 68 0.41 -13.63 8.35
N THR A 69 -0.44 -13.23 9.28
CA THR A 69 -1.76 -13.84 9.47
C THR A 69 -2.83 -12.90 8.98
N LEU A 70 -3.64 -13.35 8.02
CA LEU A 70 -4.81 -12.63 7.52
C LEU A 70 -6.05 -13.12 8.23
N ASN A 71 -6.79 -12.22 8.87
CA ASN A 71 -8.09 -12.51 9.45
C ASN A 71 -9.19 -11.80 8.65
N ASN A 72 -10.21 -12.55 8.25
CA ASN A 72 -11.35 -12.04 7.52
C ASN A 72 -12.58 -11.99 8.44
N PRO A 73 -12.91 -10.82 9.03
CA PRO A 73 -14.13 -10.65 9.83
C PRO A 73 -15.41 -10.64 8.97
N GLY A 74 -15.28 -10.55 7.64
CA GLY A 74 -16.40 -10.48 6.70
C GLY A 74 -17.14 -11.80 6.52
N ALA A 75 -18.36 -11.71 5.99
CA ALA A 75 -19.21 -12.87 5.68
C ALA A 75 -18.91 -13.51 4.31
N GLN A 76 -18.01 -12.93 3.52
CA GLN A 76 -17.62 -13.47 2.21
C GLN A 76 -16.13 -13.84 2.20
N PRO A 77 -15.74 -14.92 1.51
CA PRO A 77 -14.33 -15.27 1.33
C PRO A 77 -13.60 -14.21 0.52
N VAL A 78 -12.33 -13.97 0.83
CA VAL A 78 -11.47 -13.03 0.11
C VAL A 78 -10.38 -13.80 -0.63
N VAL A 79 -10.28 -13.59 -1.94
CA VAL A 79 -9.32 -14.26 -2.80
C VAL A 79 -8.21 -13.28 -3.17
N LEU A 80 -7.04 -13.44 -2.55
CA LEU A 80 -5.83 -12.72 -2.91
C LEU A 80 -5.26 -13.30 -4.18
N THR A 81 -4.92 -12.44 -5.13
CA THR A 81 -4.37 -12.83 -6.44
C THR A 81 -3.00 -12.24 -6.70
N ALA A 82 -2.61 -11.20 -5.97
CA ALA A 82 -1.32 -10.57 -6.15
C ALA A 82 -0.77 -10.02 -4.82
N ALA A 83 0.55 -9.97 -4.76
CA ALA A 83 1.31 -9.20 -3.79
C ALA A 83 2.27 -8.28 -4.54
N ARG A 84 2.66 -7.18 -3.93
CA ARG A 84 3.72 -6.29 -4.42
C ARG A 84 4.42 -5.63 -3.25
N SER A 85 5.69 -5.28 -3.43
CA SER A 85 6.43 -4.49 -2.45
C SER A 85 7.40 -3.57 -3.17
N GLY A 86 7.66 -2.38 -2.61
CA GLY A 86 8.62 -1.44 -3.17
C GLY A 86 10.08 -1.85 -3.00
N VAL A 87 10.36 -2.87 -2.18
CA VAL A 87 11.73 -3.34 -1.90
C VAL A 87 12.17 -4.52 -2.77
N ALA A 88 11.27 -5.06 -3.61
CA ALA A 88 11.52 -6.24 -4.44
C ALA A 88 10.97 -6.05 -5.86
N ALA A 89 11.64 -6.62 -6.85
CA ALA A 89 11.19 -6.57 -8.25
C ALA A 89 9.90 -7.38 -8.46
N HIS A 90 9.80 -8.53 -7.81
CA HIS A 90 8.65 -9.43 -7.94
C HIS A 90 8.17 -9.91 -6.57
N ALA A 91 6.87 -10.17 -6.47
CA ALA A 91 6.28 -10.80 -5.31
C ALA A 91 5.33 -11.90 -5.79
N MET A 92 5.52 -13.11 -5.30
CA MET A 92 4.77 -14.29 -5.69
C MET A 92 4.11 -14.92 -4.47
N LEU A 93 2.86 -15.33 -4.62
CA LEU A 93 2.16 -16.13 -3.61
C LEU A 93 2.64 -17.58 -3.74
N MET A 94 3.11 -18.18 -2.65
CA MET A 94 3.51 -19.58 -2.57
C MET A 94 2.49 -20.34 -1.73
N GLN A 95 2.25 -21.60 -2.08
CA GLN A 95 1.43 -22.54 -1.32
C GLN A 95 2.19 -23.84 -1.11
N THR A 96 1.92 -24.48 0.02
CA THR A 96 2.37 -25.83 0.31
C THR A 96 1.45 -26.83 -0.40
N VAL A 97 2.02 -27.68 -1.24
CA VAL A 97 1.31 -28.76 -1.94
C VAL A 97 1.85 -30.11 -1.47
N LYS A 98 0.98 -31.10 -1.36
CA LYS A 98 1.36 -32.50 -1.14
C LYS A 98 1.21 -33.27 -2.44
N ASP A 99 2.23 -34.03 -2.82
CA ASP A 99 2.18 -34.91 -3.98
C ASP A 99 1.43 -36.22 -3.64
N ALA A 100 1.13 -37.02 -4.66
CA ALA A 100 0.44 -38.30 -4.52
C ALA A 100 1.21 -39.32 -3.64
N ARG A 101 2.53 -39.16 -3.49
CA ARG A 101 3.40 -39.96 -2.63
C ARG A 101 3.53 -39.40 -1.21
N GLY A 102 2.79 -38.32 -0.88
CA GLY A 102 2.78 -37.71 0.45
C GLY A 102 3.94 -36.74 0.71
N LEU A 103 4.79 -36.45 -0.27
CA LEU A 103 5.87 -35.47 -0.11
C LEU A 103 5.29 -34.05 -0.16
N THR A 104 5.76 -33.22 0.76
CA THR A 104 5.35 -31.82 0.87
C THR A 104 6.34 -30.94 0.10
N GLY A 105 5.83 -30.09 -0.79
CA GLY A 105 6.64 -29.17 -1.61
C GLY A 105 6.01 -27.77 -1.68
N MET A 106 6.79 -26.80 -2.13
CA MET A 106 6.33 -25.42 -2.34
C MET A 106 6.05 -25.19 -3.82
N LYS A 107 4.90 -24.59 -4.13
CA LYS A 107 4.51 -24.22 -5.50
C LYS A 107 3.93 -22.82 -5.53
N ALA A 108 4.16 -22.12 -6.64
CA ALA A 108 3.47 -20.86 -6.90
C ALA A 108 1.94 -21.05 -6.86
N ALA A 109 1.27 -20.21 -6.08
CA ALA A 109 -0.17 -20.11 -6.00
C ALA A 109 -0.65 -18.96 -6.90
N PRO A 110 -1.57 -19.20 -7.86
CA PRO A 110 -2.18 -18.11 -8.60
C PRO A 110 -3.08 -17.24 -7.72
N SER A 111 -3.56 -17.81 -6.60
CA SER A 111 -4.36 -17.11 -5.61
C SER A 111 -4.34 -17.81 -4.26
N LEU A 112 -4.55 -17.05 -3.19
CA LEU A 112 -4.77 -17.56 -1.83
C LEU A 112 -6.16 -17.13 -1.34
N THR A 113 -6.94 -18.08 -0.85
CA THR A 113 -8.30 -17.80 -0.35
C THR A 113 -8.28 -17.69 1.17
N VAL A 114 -8.76 -16.57 1.69
CA VAL A 114 -9.06 -16.38 3.11
C VAL A 114 -10.55 -16.67 3.32
N PRO A 115 -10.92 -17.69 4.11
CA PRO A 115 -12.33 -18.05 4.33
C PRO A 115 -13.11 -16.91 5.00
N ALA A 116 -14.43 -16.86 4.79
CA ALA A 116 -15.32 -15.96 5.53
C ALA A 116 -15.27 -16.26 7.02
N ARG A 117 -15.29 -15.24 7.88
CA ARG A 117 -15.20 -15.37 9.35
C ARG A 117 -14.02 -16.24 9.83
N GLY A 118 -12.96 -16.33 9.04
CA GLY A 118 -11.82 -17.20 9.30
C GLY A 118 -10.49 -16.51 9.10
N SER A 119 -9.42 -17.29 9.21
CA SER A 119 -8.04 -16.80 9.09
C SER A 119 -7.23 -17.65 8.12
N LEU A 120 -6.27 -17.02 7.45
CA LEU A 120 -5.23 -17.66 6.67
C LEU A 120 -3.88 -17.28 7.30
N VAL A 121 -3.16 -18.28 7.79
CA VAL A 121 -1.81 -18.13 8.32
C VAL A 121 -0.83 -18.29 7.17
N LEU A 122 0.04 -17.30 6.98
CA LEU A 122 1.17 -17.40 6.07
C LEU A 122 2.46 -17.52 6.87
N ASP A 123 3.12 -18.67 6.77
CA ASP A 123 4.29 -19.06 7.57
C ASP A 123 5.25 -19.97 6.78
N ASP A 124 6.27 -20.51 7.44
CA ASP A 124 7.28 -21.36 6.82
C ASP A 124 6.78 -22.78 6.49
N LEU A 125 5.82 -23.29 7.26
CA LEU A 125 5.22 -24.61 7.05
C LEU A 125 4.09 -24.59 6.02
N GLY A 126 3.51 -23.41 5.78
CA GLY A 126 2.33 -23.20 4.95
C GLY A 126 2.57 -22.25 3.78
N PRO A 127 1.49 -21.63 3.27
CA PRO A 127 1.60 -20.65 2.20
C PRO A 127 2.36 -19.41 2.68
N HIS A 128 3.08 -18.72 1.81
CA HIS A 128 3.78 -17.48 2.15
C HIS A 128 3.92 -16.60 0.93
N VAL A 129 4.34 -15.35 1.12
CA VAL A 129 4.67 -14.46 -0.01
C VAL A 129 6.17 -14.45 -0.19
N MET A 130 6.64 -14.88 -1.36
CA MET A 130 8.05 -14.80 -1.72
C MET A 130 8.29 -13.47 -2.46
N LEU A 131 9.20 -12.66 -1.94
CA LEU A 131 9.71 -11.45 -2.57
C LEU A 131 11.03 -11.79 -3.26
N MET A 132 11.09 -11.60 -4.58
CA MET A 132 12.25 -11.91 -5.40
C MET A 132 12.85 -10.65 -6.00
N GLY A 133 14.18 -10.65 -6.13
CA GLY A 133 14.91 -9.52 -6.68
C GLY A 133 14.84 -8.29 -5.77
N LEU A 134 15.24 -8.46 -4.51
CA LEU A 134 15.40 -7.36 -3.57
C LEU A 134 16.28 -6.26 -4.19
N THR A 135 15.75 -5.04 -4.26
CA THR A 135 16.46 -3.88 -4.84
C THR A 135 17.53 -3.33 -3.90
N ARG A 136 17.46 -3.70 -2.62
CA ARG A 136 18.41 -3.35 -1.57
C ARG A 136 18.43 -4.42 -0.48
N PRO A 137 19.54 -4.58 0.25
CA PRO A 137 19.57 -5.44 1.43
C PRO A 137 18.62 -4.92 2.52
N LEU A 138 17.87 -5.84 3.14
CA LEU A 138 16.95 -5.52 4.24
C LEU A 138 17.64 -5.68 5.59
N LYS A 139 17.54 -4.66 6.45
CA LYS A 139 18.12 -4.71 7.80
C LYS A 139 17.11 -5.29 8.81
N PRO A 140 17.52 -6.17 9.74
CA PRO A 140 16.67 -6.59 10.85
C PRO A 140 16.13 -5.38 11.63
N GLY A 141 14.84 -5.40 11.94
CA GLY A 141 14.13 -4.29 12.59
C GLY A 141 13.54 -3.24 11.63
N GLU A 142 13.89 -3.28 10.35
CA GLU A 142 13.29 -2.40 9.34
C GLU A 142 11.83 -2.78 9.07
N VAL A 143 10.99 -1.80 8.72
CA VAL A 143 9.60 -2.04 8.33
C VAL A 143 9.46 -1.94 6.82
N VAL A 144 9.08 -3.06 6.20
CA VAL A 144 8.79 -3.17 4.77
C VAL A 144 7.29 -3.06 4.55
N THR A 145 6.90 -2.28 3.55
CA THR A 145 5.49 -2.18 3.14
C THR A 145 5.21 -3.21 2.04
N VAL A 146 4.22 -4.07 2.26
CA VAL A 146 3.74 -5.06 1.32
C VAL A 146 2.28 -4.75 1.01
N ILE A 147 1.94 -4.70 -0.27
CA ILE A 147 0.56 -4.44 -0.70
C ILE A 147 0.01 -5.75 -1.27
N LEU A 148 -1.06 -6.24 -0.68
CA LEU A 148 -1.81 -7.40 -1.16
C LEU A 148 -3.01 -6.92 -1.96
N SER A 149 -3.34 -7.60 -3.04
CA SER A 149 -4.49 -7.29 -3.89
C SER A 149 -5.38 -8.50 -4.07
N ASP A 150 -6.69 -8.27 -4.14
CA ASP A 150 -7.66 -9.31 -4.45
C ASP A 150 -8.06 -9.32 -5.93
N ARG A 151 -8.87 -10.31 -6.31
CA ARG A 151 -9.47 -10.40 -7.65
C ARG A 151 -10.29 -9.16 -8.03
N ALA A 152 -10.91 -8.48 -7.07
CA ALA A 152 -11.74 -7.31 -7.30
C ALA A 152 -10.93 -6.01 -7.43
N GLY A 153 -9.60 -6.07 -7.36
CA GLY A 153 -8.71 -4.91 -7.44
C GLY A 153 -8.67 -4.09 -6.15
N ARG A 154 -9.27 -4.58 -5.07
CA ARG A 154 -9.13 -4.01 -3.73
C ARG A 154 -7.70 -4.26 -3.26
N THR A 155 -7.17 -3.38 -2.42
CA THR A 155 -5.80 -3.52 -1.89
C THR A 155 -5.74 -3.44 -0.37
N LEU A 156 -4.78 -4.15 0.22
CA LEU A 156 -4.43 -4.11 1.64
C LEU A 156 -2.96 -3.71 1.78
N THR A 157 -2.70 -2.64 2.52
CA THR A 157 -1.32 -2.25 2.83
C THR A 157 -0.91 -2.87 4.16
N VAL A 158 0.13 -3.68 4.14
CA VAL A 158 0.68 -4.41 5.29
C VAL A 158 2.06 -3.86 5.61
N ARG A 159 2.30 -3.57 6.89
CA ARG A 159 3.61 -3.17 7.41
C ARG A 159 4.24 -4.39 8.08
N ALA A 160 5.22 -5.00 7.43
CA ALA A 160 5.90 -6.18 7.90
C ALA A 160 7.29 -5.82 8.46
N THR A 161 7.62 -6.27 9.66
CA THR A 161 8.92 -5.99 10.27
C THR A 161 9.93 -7.07 9.88
N VAL A 162 11.11 -6.68 9.42
CA VAL A 162 12.20 -7.58 9.07
C VAL A 162 12.71 -8.23 10.35
N ARG A 163 12.63 -9.55 10.43
CA ARG A 163 13.10 -10.36 11.56
C ARG A 163 14.04 -11.44 11.07
N LYS A 164 15.06 -11.74 11.87
CA LYS A 164 15.87 -12.94 11.63
C LYS A 164 14.96 -14.18 11.66
N PRO A 165 15.24 -15.20 10.83
CA PRO A 165 14.50 -16.45 10.86
C PRO A 165 14.44 -17.02 12.28
#